data_AF-A0A1S8C453-F1
#
_entry.id   AF-A0A1S8C453-F1
#
_cell.length_a   1.000
_cell.length_b   1.000
_cell.length_c   1.000
_cell.angle_alpha   90.00
_cell.angle_beta   90.00
_cell.angle_gamma   90.00
#
_symmetry.space_group_name_H-M   'P 1'
#
loop_
_entity.id
_entity.type
_entity.pdbx_description
1 polymer ?
#
loop_
_entity_poly.entity_id
_entity_poly.type
_entity_poly.pdbx_seq_one_letter_code
_entity_poly.pdbx_strand_id
1 'polypeptide(L)'
;MFYLFARFVLRPLFIVAFRPTVTGRANVPPTGPVILASNHLSFIDSFAIPLMAPRKVGYLAKSEYWHGSGIGGWLTRTLFTALGALPVEREASRAAQAALDTAMGVLRAGGAFGVYPEGTRSRDGRLARGKTGVAWLALT
;
A
#
# COMPACT_ATOMS: atom_id res chain seq x y z
N MET A 1 5.68 -15.14 8.33
CA MET A 1 7.03 -15.06 8.93
C MET A 1 7.90 -14.01 8.26
N PHE A 2 8.10 -14.07 6.93
CA PHE A 2 8.95 -13.11 6.20
C PHE A 2 8.51 -11.62 6.31
N TYR A 3 7.21 -11.33 6.17
CA TYR A 3 6.66 -9.98 6.37
C TYR A 3 6.99 -9.39 7.75
N LEU A 4 6.86 -10.18 8.82
CA LEU A 4 7.10 -9.72 10.19
C LEU A 4 8.58 -9.40 10.41
N PHE A 5 9.47 -10.22 9.87
CA PHE A 5 10.91 -9.99 9.94
C PHE A 5 11.32 -8.72 9.18
N ALA A 6 10.92 -8.58 7.91
CA ALA A 6 11.25 -7.40 7.13
C ALA A 6 10.69 -6.13 7.76
N ARG A 7 9.45 -6.17 8.26
CA ARG A 7 8.85 -5.07 9.00
C ARG A 7 9.61 -4.74 10.28
N PHE A 8 10.07 -5.75 11.02
CA PHE A 8 10.87 -5.58 12.24
C PHE A 8 12.20 -4.85 11.96
N VAL A 9 12.83 -5.12 10.82
CA VAL A 9 14.08 -4.45 10.40
C VAL A 9 13.83 -3.07 9.79
N LEU A 10 12.87 -2.96 8.87
CA LEU A 10 12.64 -1.72 8.10
C LEU A 10 11.96 -0.63 8.93
N ARG A 11 11.10 -0.99 9.88
CA ARG A 11 10.37 -0.01 10.72
C ARG A 11 11.30 0.87 11.56
N PRO A 12 12.26 0.37 12.36
CA PRO A 12 13.16 1.22 13.14
C PRO A 12 14.01 2.11 12.24
N LEU A 13 14.53 1.58 11.12
CA LEU A 13 15.27 2.36 10.14
C LEU A 13 14.43 3.52 9.59
N PHE A 14 13.16 3.26 9.27
CA PHE A 14 12.22 4.28 8.81
C PHE A 14 11.93 5.33 9.88
N ILE A 15 11.77 4.93 11.15
CA ILE A 15 11.54 5.86 12.26
C ILE A 15 12.76 6.78 12.46
N VAL A 16 13.98 6.24 12.42
CA VAL A 16 15.20 7.04 12.60
C VAL A 16 15.39 8.02 11.44
N ALA A 17 15.17 7.57 10.20
CA ALA A 17 15.36 8.37 9.00
C ALA A 17 14.29 9.46 8.81
N PHE A 18 13.02 9.14 9.02
CA PHE A 18 11.90 10.02 8.67
C PHE A 18 11.16 10.62 9.87
N ARG A 19 11.38 10.09 11.08
CA ARG A 19 10.78 10.57 12.35
C ARG A 19 9.27 10.86 12.23
N PRO A 20 8.47 9.90 11.73
CA PRO A 20 7.06 10.12 11.49
C PRO A 20 6.30 10.32 12.80
N THR A 21 5.38 11.28 12.81
CA THR A 21 4.40 11.43 13.90
C THR A 21 3.10 10.75 13.50
N VAL A 22 2.58 9.86 14.35
CA VAL A 22 1.33 9.11 14.08
C VAL A 22 0.29 9.46 15.12
N THR A 23 -0.74 10.18 14.70
CA THR A 23 -1.92 10.49 15.51
C THR A 23 -3.08 9.56 15.13
N GLY A 24 -3.92 9.17 16.09
CA GLY A 24 -5.11 8.35 15.82
C GLY A 24 -4.81 6.88 15.49
N ARG A 25 -3.65 6.34 15.90
CA ARG A 25 -3.29 4.93 15.69
C ARG A 25 -4.34 3.95 16.21
N ALA A 26 -5.01 4.28 17.31
CA ALA A 26 -6.07 3.47 17.92
C ALA A 26 -7.35 3.40 17.07
N ASN A 27 -7.53 4.31 16.11
CA ASN A 27 -8.69 4.31 15.22
C ASN A 27 -8.64 3.19 14.18
N VAL A 28 -7.51 2.50 14.03
CA VAL A 28 -7.37 1.38 13.09
C VAL A 28 -7.76 0.08 13.80
N PRO A 29 -8.87 -0.57 13.41
CA PRO A 29 -9.29 -1.82 14.03
C PRO A 29 -8.21 -2.91 13.93
N PRO A 30 -7.96 -3.69 15.00
CA PRO A 30 -6.94 -4.72 15.00
C PRO A 30 -7.26 -5.88 14.05
N THR A 31 -8.55 -6.15 13.82
CA THR A 31 -9.07 -7.22 12.96
C THR A 31 -10.22 -6.69 12.08
N GLY A 32 -10.63 -7.50 11.10
CA GLY A 32 -11.68 -7.13 10.15
C GLY A 32 -11.20 -6.25 8.98
N PRO A 33 -12.06 -6.06 7.96
CA PRO A 33 -11.75 -5.29 6.77
C PRO A 33 -11.51 -3.81 7.09
N VAL A 34 -10.42 -3.25 6.57
CA VAL A 34 -10.09 -1.83 6.75
C VAL A 34 -9.61 -1.22 5.44
N ILE A 35 -10.18 -0.10 5.03
CA ILE A 35 -9.68 0.72 3.93
C ILE A 35 -8.92 1.90 4.53
N LEU A 36 -7.62 1.98 4.24
CA LEU A 36 -6.77 3.13 4.56
C LEU A 36 -6.69 4.01 3.31
N ALA A 37 -7.57 5.01 3.24
CA ALA A 37 -7.58 5.99 2.15
C ALA A 37 -6.63 7.15 2.47
N SER A 38 -5.59 7.32 1.66
CA SER A 38 -4.59 8.39 1.83
C SER A 38 -4.47 9.22 0.56
N ASN A 39 -4.08 10.49 0.69
CA ASN A 39 -3.50 11.21 -0.44
C ASN A 39 -2.15 10.57 -0.84
N HIS A 40 -1.66 10.88 -2.04
CA HIS A 40 -0.39 10.34 -2.54
C HIS A 40 0.54 11.47 -2.98
N LEU A 41 1.53 11.80 -2.17
CA LEU A 41 2.47 12.90 -2.40
C LEU A 41 3.86 12.40 -2.81
N SER A 42 4.25 11.21 -2.38
CA SER A 42 5.60 10.69 -2.58
C SER A 42 5.62 9.17 -2.73
N PHE A 43 6.70 8.68 -3.34
CA PHE A 43 6.97 7.23 -3.37
C PHE A 43 7.08 6.64 -1.96
N ILE A 44 7.50 7.45 -0.98
CA ILE A 44 7.64 7.01 0.40
C ILE A 44 6.31 6.62 1.06
N ASP A 45 5.17 7.08 0.53
CA ASP A 45 3.85 6.79 1.09
C ASP A 45 3.59 5.27 1.12
N SER A 46 4.11 4.56 0.10
CA SER A 46 4.08 3.10 0.00
C SER A 46 4.93 2.37 1.05
N PHE A 47 5.76 3.07 1.81
CA PHE A 47 6.51 2.55 2.95
C PHE A 47 5.93 3.06 4.27
N ALA A 48 5.55 4.34 4.32
CA ALA A 48 5.04 4.98 5.53
C ALA A 48 3.82 4.25 6.10
N ILE A 49 2.79 4.00 5.27
CA ILE A 49 1.56 3.36 5.73
C ILE A 49 1.80 1.91 6.19
N PRO A 50 2.43 1.02 5.41
CA PRO A 50 2.63 -0.37 5.83
C PRO A 50 3.55 -0.53 7.05
N LEU A 51 4.54 0.35 7.23
CA LEU A 51 5.45 0.30 8.37
C LEU A 51 4.82 0.87 9.64
N MET A 52 3.97 1.91 9.50
CA MET A 52 3.41 2.64 10.64
C MET A 52 2.03 2.19 11.10
N ALA A 53 1.18 1.65 10.22
CA ALA A 53 -0.14 1.14 10.59
C ALA A 53 -0.02 0.02 11.66
N PRO A 54 -0.95 -0.13 12.62
CA PRO A 54 -0.80 -1.12 13.70
C PRO A 54 -0.91 -2.59 13.26
N ARG A 55 -1.28 -2.85 12.01
CA ARG A 55 -1.41 -4.18 11.41
C ARG A 55 -0.84 -4.21 9.99
N LYS A 56 -0.83 -5.39 9.36
CA LYS A 56 -0.43 -5.53 7.96
C LYS A 56 -1.42 -4.81 7.06
N VAL A 57 -0.90 -4.00 6.14
CA VAL A 57 -1.66 -3.27 5.13
C VAL A 57 -1.18 -3.70 3.76
N GLY A 58 -2.07 -4.26 2.95
CA GLY A 58 -1.80 -4.51 1.53
C GLY A 58 -1.92 -3.23 0.72
N TYR A 59 -1.20 -3.11 -0.38
CA TYR A 59 -1.32 -1.97 -1.30
C TYR A 59 -0.87 -2.38 -2.69
N LEU A 60 -1.27 -1.65 -3.72
CA LEU A 60 -0.87 -1.95 -5.10
C LEU A 60 0.47 -1.31 -5.42
N ALA A 61 1.35 -2.09 -6.04
CA ALA A 61 2.60 -1.61 -6.60
C ALA A 61 2.78 -2.12 -8.03
N LYS A 62 3.59 -1.41 -8.80
CA LYS A 62 3.89 -1.72 -10.21
C LYS A 62 4.41 -3.16 -10.35
N SER A 63 3.83 -3.96 -11.25
CA SER A 63 4.23 -5.35 -11.48
C SER A 63 5.70 -5.47 -11.93
N GLU A 64 6.24 -4.42 -12.54
CA GLU A 64 7.64 -4.31 -12.97
C GLU A 64 8.62 -4.50 -11.80
N TYR A 65 8.22 -4.19 -10.56
CA TYR A 65 9.03 -4.46 -9.37
C TYR A 65 9.26 -5.96 -9.10
N TRP A 66 8.43 -6.83 -9.68
CA TRP A 66 8.57 -8.28 -9.58
C TRP A 66 9.31 -8.91 -10.76
N HIS A 67 9.50 -8.17 -11.86
CA HIS A 67 10.09 -8.68 -13.11
C HIS A 67 11.55 -8.25 -13.35
N GLY A 68 12.14 -7.44 -12.44
CA GLY A 68 13.55 -7.08 -12.53
C GLY A 68 14.49 -8.29 -12.44
N SER A 69 15.59 -8.27 -13.19
CA SER A 69 16.61 -9.33 -13.19
C SER A 69 17.78 -9.04 -12.24
N GLY A 70 18.57 -10.07 -11.95
CA GLY A 70 19.76 -9.98 -11.10
C GLY A 70 19.47 -9.71 -9.61
N ILE A 71 20.52 -9.36 -8.87
CA ILE A 71 20.45 -9.12 -7.41
C ILE A 71 19.54 -7.94 -7.08
N GLY A 72 19.60 -6.86 -7.88
CA GLY A 72 18.76 -5.67 -7.69
C GLY A 72 17.27 -5.96 -7.87
N GLY A 73 16.92 -6.74 -8.91
CA GLY A 73 15.55 -7.18 -9.14
C GLY A 73 15.05 -8.11 -8.03
N TRP A 74 15.87 -9.07 -7.61
CA TRP A 74 15.57 -9.94 -6.48
C TRP A 74 15.33 -9.15 -5.19
N LEU A 75 16.17 -8.17 -4.88
CA LEU A 75 16.03 -7.33 -3.69
C LEU A 75 14.74 -6.50 -3.76
N THR A 76 14.46 -5.89 -4.91
CA THR A 76 13.24 -5.08 -5.12
C THR A 76 11.99 -5.92 -4.91
N ARG A 77 11.88 -7.04 -5.62
CA ARG A 77 10.78 -8.00 -5.47
C ARG A 77 10.60 -8.42 -4.02
N THR A 78 11.71 -8.77 -3.38
CA THR A 78 11.75 -9.24 -2.00
C THR A 78 11.22 -8.17 -1.05
N LEU A 79 11.70 -6.93 -1.15
CA LEU A 79 11.28 -5.81 -0.31
C LEU A 79 9.78 -5.49 -0.46
N PHE A 80 9.29 -5.34 -1.69
CA PHE A 80 7.88 -5.03 -1.94
C PHE A 80 6.95 -6.15 -1.46
N THR A 81 7.30 -7.40 -1.74
CA THR A 81 6.55 -8.55 -1.21
C THR A 81 6.56 -8.56 0.32
N ALA A 82 7.70 -8.24 0.94
CA ALA A 82 7.84 -8.20 2.39
C ALA A 82 7.05 -7.06 3.04
N LEU A 83 6.78 -5.97 2.32
CA LEU A 83 5.96 -4.86 2.78
C LEU A 83 4.46 -5.08 2.56
N GLY A 84 4.07 -6.20 1.94
CA GLY A 84 2.67 -6.51 1.64
C GLY A 84 2.16 -5.89 0.35
N ALA A 85 3.05 -5.44 -0.53
CA ALA A 85 2.67 -4.96 -1.84
C ALA A 85 2.10 -6.09 -2.70
N LEU A 86 1.11 -5.74 -3.53
CA LEU A 86 0.45 -6.62 -4.49
C LEU A 86 0.73 -6.06 -5.89
N PRO A 87 1.21 -6.89 -6.83
CA PRO A 87 1.53 -6.43 -8.17
C PRO A 87 0.26 -6.02 -8.93
N VAL A 88 0.36 -4.93 -9.70
CA VAL A 88 -0.70 -4.51 -10.62
C VAL A 88 -0.09 -4.03 -11.93
N GLU A 89 -0.70 -4.45 -13.04
CA GLU A 89 -0.43 -3.91 -14.37
C GLU A 89 -1.30 -2.67 -14.58
N ARG A 90 -0.69 -1.51 -14.83
CA ARG A 90 -1.42 -0.23 -14.96
C ARG A 90 -1.84 0.10 -16.39
N GLU A 91 -1.26 -0.55 -17.39
CA GLU A 91 -1.44 -0.22 -18.82
C GLU A 91 -2.54 -1.03 -19.52
N ALA A 92 -3.11 -2.04 -18.85
CA ALA A 92 -4.20 -2.82 -19.41
C ALA A 92 -5.53 -2.04 -19.38
N SER A 93 -6.37 -2.20 -20.41
CA SER A 93 -7.72 -1.61 -20.48
C SER A 93 -8.61 -1.99 -19.28
N ARG A 94 -8.33 -3.13 -18.63
CA ARG A 94 -9.03 -3.63 -17.42
C ARG A 94 -8.24 -3.43 -16.11
N ALA A 95 -7.11 -2.72 -16.14
CA ALA A 95 -6.22 -2.53 -15.01
C ALA A 95 -6.93 -1.97 -13.77
N ALA A 96 -7.82 -0.98 -13.97
CA ALA A 96 -8.54 -0.34 -12.88
C ALA A 96 -9.48 -1.31 -12.15
N GLN A 97 -10.21 -2.17 -12.87
CA GLN A 97 -11.10 -3.13 -12.24
C GLN A 97 -10.30 -4.25 -11.55
N ALA A 98 -9.28 -4.78 -12.21
CA ALA A 98 -8.42 -5.81 -11.62
C ALA A 98 -7.73 -5.34 -10.31
N ALA A 99 -7.35 -4.08 -10.26
CA ALA A 99 -6.84 -3.41 -9.06
C ALA A 99 -7.87 -3.42 -7.92
N LEU A 100 -9.12 -3.09 -8.22
CA LEU A 100 -10.23 -3.08 -7.27
C LEU A 100 -10.58 -4.50 -6.81
N ASP A 101 -10.61 -5.47 -7.72
CA ASP A 101 -10.87 -6.87 -7.38
C ASP A 101 -9.78 -7.45 -6.46
N THR A 102 -8.52 -7.09 -6.72
CA THR A 102 -7.39 -7.45 -5.85
C THR A 102 -7.54 -6.85 -4.45
N ALA A 103 -7.89 -5.57 -4.36
CA ALA A 103 -8.17 -4.90 -3.10
C ALA A 103 -9.34 -5.56 -2.35
N MET A 104 -10.42 -5.87 -3.07
CA MET A 104 -11.60 -6.54 -2.55
C MET A 104 -11.26 -7.93 -2.00
N GLY A 105 -10.38 -8.69 -2.66
CA GLY A 105 -9.88 -9.97 -2.15
C GLY A 105 -9.21 -9.85 -0.77
N VAL A 106 -8.40 -8.80 -0.57
CA VAL A 106 -7.77 -8.53 0.74
C VAL A 106 -8.82 -8.16 1.79
N LEU A 107 -9.78 -7.31 1.44
CA LEU A 107 -10.83 -6.87 2.36
C LEU A 107 -11.76 -8.03 2.75
N ARG A 108 -12.20 -8.85 1.78
CA ARG A 108 -13.02 -10.05 2.04
C ARG A 108 -12.33 -11.08 2.93
N ALA A 109 -11.00 -11.15 2.88
CA ALA A 109 -10.20 -11.96 3.80
C ALA A 109 -10.04 -11.32 5.20
N GLY A 110 -10.74 -10.22 5.51
CA GLY A 110 -10.65 -9.49 6.78
C GLY A 110 -9.36 -8.68 6.94
N GLY A 111 -8.67 -8.39 5.83
CA GLY A 111 -7.41 -7.65 5.80
C GLY A 111 -7.57 -6.12 5.77
N ALA A 112 -6.45 -5.41 5.88
CA ALA A 112 -6.40 -3.97 5.68
C ALA A 112 -5.75 -3.65 4.33
N PHE A 113 -6.29 -2.66 3.62
CA PHE A 113 -5.82 -2.26 2.29
C PHE A 113 -5.64 -0.75 2.18
N GLY A 114 -4.46 -0.33 1.73
CA GLY A 114 -4.11 1.06 1.45
C GLY A 114 -4.49 1.44 0.03
N VAL A 115 -5.24 2.52 -0.12
CA VAL A 115 -5.65 3.06 -1.42
C VAL A 115 -5.37 4.56 -1.49
N TYR A 116 -4.97 5.00 -2.67
CA TYR A 116 -4.81 6.41 -2.98
C TYR A 116 -5.97 6.83 -3.90
N PRO A 117 -7.02 7.52 -3.39
CA PRO A 117 -8.22 7.80 -4.17
C PRO A 117 -7.96 8.60 -5.44
N GLU A 118 -6.91 9.42 -5.46
CA GLU A 118 -6.48 10.21 -6.63
C GLU A 118 -5.97 9.32 -7.79
N GLY A 119 -5.49 8.11 -7.47
CA GLY A 119 -4.98 7.13 -8.44
C GLY A 119 -3.61 7.47 -9.05
N THR A 120 -3.02 8.61 -8.69
CA THR A 120 -1.67 9.02 -9.08
C THR A 120 -1.05 9.85 -7.96
N ARG A 121 0.27 10.06 -8.03
CA ARG A 121 0.98 10.94 -7.11
C ARG A 121 0.78 12.40 -7.52
N SER A 122 0.46 13.25 -6.54
CA SER A 122 0.42 14.70 -6.69
C SER A 122 1.80 15.25 -7.06
N ARG A 123 1.85 16.16 -8.03
CA ARG A 123 3.11 16.79 -8.49
C ARG A 123 3.35 18.16 -7.86
N ASP A 124 2.29 18.79 -7.38
CA ASP A 124 2.25 20.15 -6.82
C ASP A 124 1.92 20.15 -5.32
N GLY A 125 1.75 18.98 -4.72
CA GLY A 125 1.42 18.82 -3.30
C GLY A 125 -0.04 19.06 -2.96
N ARG A 126 -0.88 19.38 -3.95
CA ARG A 126 -2.32 19.62 -3.76
C ARG A 126 -3.09 18.30 -3.85
N LEU A 127 -4.23 18.24 -3.15
CA LEU A 127 -5.17 17.13 -3.28
C LEU A 127 -5.84 17.18 -4.64
N ALA A 128 -5.68 16.13 -5.44
CA ALA A 128 -6.42 15.97 -6.67
C ALA A 128 -7.85 15.43 -6.42
N ARG A 129 -8.67 15.44 -7.47
CA ARG A 129 -10.00 14.83 -7.43
C ARG A 129 -9.88 13.33 -7.18
N GLY A 130 -10.53 12.86 -6.12
CA GLY A 130 -10.67 11.44 -5.83
C GLY A 130 -11.53 10.72 -6.90
N LYS A 131 -11.11 9.52 -7.27
CA LYS A 131 -11.89 8.59 -8.10
C LYS A 131 -12.86 7.79 -7.25
N THR A 132 -13.89 7.22 -7.89
CA THR A 132 -14.97 6.49 -7.21
C THR A 132 -14.57 5.11 -6.68
N GLY A 133 -13.39 4.59 -7.04
CA GLY A 133 -12.96 3.24 -6.66
C GLY A 133 -12.93 3.00 -5.15
N VAL A 134 -12.56 4.00 -4.34
CA VAL A 134 -12.58 3.87 -2.87
C VAL A 134 -14.01 3.72 -2.33
N ALA A 135 -14.98 4.43 -2.89
CA ALA A 135 -16.38 4.32 -2.50
C ALA A 135 -16.96 2.96 -2.93
N TRP A 136 -16.59 2.48 -4.13
CA TRP A 136 -16.97 1.14 -4.59
C TRP A 136 -16.46 0.05 -3.63
N LEU A 137 -15.20 0.13 -3.18
CA LEU A 137 -14.64 -0.80 -2.20
C LEU A 137 -15.37 -0.76 -0.85
N ALA A 138 -15.87 0.40 -0.43
CA ALA A 138 -16.55 0.56 0.85
C ALA A 138 -18.01 0.08 0.84
N LEU A 139 -18.63 0.01 -0.35
CA LEU A 139 -20.05 -0.33 -0.53
C LEU A 139 -20.29 -1.78 -1.00
N THR A 140 -19.23 -2.52 -1.30
CA THR A 140 -19.28 -3.90 -1.83
C THR A 140 -18.78 -4.90 -0.79
#